data_AF-A0A9E3S1S9-F1
#
_entry.id   AF-A0A9E3S1S9-F1
#
_cell.length_a   1.000
_cell.length_b   1.000
_cell.length_c   1.000
_cell.angle_alpha   90.00
_cell.angle_beta   90.00
_cell.angle_gamma   90.00
#
_symmetry.space_group_name_H-M   'P 1'
#
loop_
_entity.id
_entity.type
_entity.pdbx_description
1 polymer ?
#
loop_
_entity_poly.entity_id
_entity_poly.type
_entity_poly.pdbx_seq_one_letter_code
_entity_poly.pdbx_strand_id
1 'polypeptide(L)' 'MSTKSRAFKVLVKGELRGPFKESSIINGIRSGMVPLSAKLLEIETGNYIMARDLVGDQERTDYDNTIPLFDGEF' A
#
# COMPACT_ATOMS: atom_id res chain seq x y z
N MET A 1 -18.78 9.13 -8.75
CA MET A 1 -18.63 7.76 -8.22
C MET A 1 -18.21 7.88 -6.76
N SER A 2 -19.02 7.40 -5.83
CA SER A 2 -18.66 7.42 -4.39
C SER A 2 -17.62 6.32 -4.18
N THR A 3 -16.35 6.69 -4.02
CA THR A 3 -15.27 5.76 -3.66
C THR A 3 -15.51 5.32 -2.22
N LYS A 4 -16.24 4.21 -2.05
CA LYS A 4 -16.32 3.53 -0.75
C LYS A 4 -14.90 3.23 -0.32
N SER A 5 -14.43 3.92 0.73
CA SER A 5 -13.10 3.69 1.28
C SER A 5 -13.06 2.28 1.86
N ARG A 6 -12.26 1.40 1.27
CA ARG A 6 -12.13 0.00 1.73
C ARG A 6 -11.53 -0.02 3.13
N ALA A 7 -11.96 -0.97 3.94
CA ALA A 7 -11.48 -1.16 5.30
C ALA A 7 -10.89 -2.57 5.47
N PHE A 8 -9.78 -2.63 6.20
CA PHE A 8 -8.97 -3.83 6.33
C PHE A 8 -8.64 -4.11 7.80
N LYS A 9 -8.51 -5.39 8.16
CA LYS A 9 -7.85 -5.83 9.40
C LYS A 9 -6.50 -6.44 9.05
N VAL A 10 -5.47 -6.12 9.83
CA VAL A 10 -4.11 -6.64 9.63
C VAL A 10 -3.93 -7.88 10.50
N LEU A 11 -3.50 -9.00 9.92
CA LEU A 11 -3.14 -10.19 10.67
C LEU A 11 -1.71 -10.06 11.23
N VAL A 12 -1.59 -9.90 12.55
CA VAL A 12 -0.32 -9.76 13.27
C VAL A 12 -0.22 -10.86 14.30
N LYS A 13 0.78 -11.77 14.16
CA LYS A 13 1.02 -12.88 15.10
C LYS A 13 -0.23 -13.75 15.39
N GLY A 14 -1.11 -13.92 14.40
CA GLY A 14 -2.36 -14.69 14.54
C GLY A 14 -3.57 -13.89 15.04
N GLU A 15 -3.38 -12.62 15.39
CA GLU A 15 -4.48 -11.73 15.79
C GLU A 15 -4.84 -10.74 14.68
N LEU A 16 -6.14 -10.50 14.48
CA LEU A 16 -6.63 -9.47 13.58
C LEU A 16 -6.68 -8.12 14.31
N ARG A 17 -5.83 -7.18 13.89
CA ARG A 17 -5.81 -5.79 14.38
C ARG A 17 -6.61 -4.89 13.44
N GLY A 18 -7.35 -3.93 13.98
CA GLY A 18 -8.17 -2.97 13.20
C GLY A 18 -9.63 -2.92 13.68
N PRO A 19 -10.56 -2.37 12.86
CA PRO A 19 -10.43 -2.07 11.44
C PRO A 19 -9.61 -0.79 11.14
N PHE A 20 -8.87 -0.81 10.03
CA PHE A 20 -8.12 0.33 9.52
C PHE A 20 -8.63 0.72 8.13
N LYS A 21 -8.58 2.00 7.79
CA LYS A 21 -8.83 2.47 6.43
C LYS A 21 -7.69 2.05 5.51
N GLU A 22 -8.00 1.82 4.24
CA GLU A 22 -7.03 1.56 3.17
C GLU A 22 -5.85 2.54 3.20
N SER A 23 -6.12 3.85 3.28
CA SER A 23 -5.08 4.89 3.33
C SER A 23 -4.15 4.77 4.55
N SER A 24 -4.67 4.35 5.70
CA SER A 24 -3.86 4.12 6.90
C SER A 24 -2.95 2.91 6.75
N ILE A 25 -3.44 1.85 6.07
CA ILE A 25 -2.65 0.65 5.77
C ILE A 25 -1.53 1.02 4.79
N ILE A 26 -1.85 1.72 3.70
CA ILE A 26 -0.87 2.17 2.69
C ILE A 26 0.21 3.03 3.35
N ASN A 27 -0.18 4.00 4.19
CA ASN A 27 0.78 4.82 4.92
C ASN A 27 1.64 3.99 5.90
N GLY A 28 1.04 3.00 6.57
CA GLY A 28 1.76 2.06 7.43
C GLY A 28 2.74 1.17 6.66
N ILE A 29 2.44 0.79 5.43
CA ILE A 29 3.37 0.07 4.55
C ILE A 29 4.53 0.99 4.16
N ARG A 30 4.23 2.21 3.71
CA ARG A 30 5.24 3.22 3.31
C ARG A 30 6.17 3.63 4.45
N SER A 31 5.67 3.66 5.69
CA SER A 31 6.48 3.97 6.88
C SER A 31 7.24 2.76 7.46
N GLY A 32 7.10 1.57 6.86
CA GLY A 32 7.73 0.34 7.33
C GLY A 32 7.07 -0.29 8.57
N MET A 33 5.91 0.23 9.02
CA MET A 33 5.17 -0.31 10.16
C MET A 33 4.38 -1.58 9.81
N VAL A 34 3.92 -1.70 8.57
CA VAL A 34 3.20 -2.87 8.06
C VAL A 34 4.07 -3.58 7.02
N PRO A 35 4.52 -4.82 7.27
CA PRO A 35 5.36 -5.52 6.32
C PRO A 35 4.56 -5.88 5.05
N LEU A 36 5.21 -5.85 3.88
CA LEU A 36 4.62 -6.26 2.59
C LEU A 36 4.14 -7.73 2.57
N SER A 37 4.63 -8.54 3.51
CA SER A 37 4.20 -9.93 3.72
C SER A 37 2.99 -10.06 4.66
N ALA A 38 2.48 -8.97 5.24
CA ALA A 38 1.31 -8.99 6.10
C ALA A 38 0.07 -9.43 5.31
N LYS A 39 -0.74 -10.31 5.92
CA LYS A 39 -2.07 -10.64 5.41
C LYS A 39 -3.08 -9.62 5.91
N LEU A 40 -3.91 -9.12 5.00
CA LEU A 40 -4.98 -8.18 5.27
C LEU A 40 -6.32 -8.85 5.01
N LEU A 41 -7.26 -8.75 5.95
CA LEU A 41 -8.65 -9.17 5.76
C LEU A 41 -9.48 -7.97 5.31
N GLU A 42 -10.01 -8.02 4.10
CA GLU A 42 -10.99 -7.05 3.62
C GLU A 42 -12.34 -7.26 4.29
N ILE A 43 -12.89 -6.21 4.88
CA ILE A 43 -14.11 -6.33 5.70
C ILE A 43 -15.36 -6.49 4.84
N GLU A 44 -15.42 -5.84 3.68
CA GLU A 44 -16.60 -5.90 2.81
C GLU A 44 -16.75 -7.26 2.12
N THR A 45 -15.64 -7.86 1.69
CA THR A 45 -15.63 -9.12 0.92
C THR A 45 -15.33 -10.35 1.77
N GLY A 46 -14.74 -10.17 2.96
CA GLY A 46 -14.26 -11.26 3.81
C GLY A 46 -13.00 -11.96 3.25
N ASN A 47 -12.40 -11.43 2.19
CA ASN A 47 -11.25 -12.03 1.53
C ASN A 47 -9.93 -11.60 2.17
N TYR A 48 -8.95 -12.50 2.13
CA TYR A 48 -7.59 -12.18 2.51
C TYR A 48 -6.77 -11.76 1.29
N ILE A 49 -6.04 -10.65 1.42
CA ILE A 49 -5.06 -10.17 0.43
C ILE A 49 -3.70 -9.96 1.11
N MET A 50 -2.62 -9.85 0.34
CA MET A 50 -1.32 -9.46 0.90
C MET A 50 -1.16 -7.95 0.87
N ALA A 51 -0.45 -7.39 1.85
CA ALA A 51 -0.16 -5.96 1.91
C ALA A 51 0.55 -5.44 0.65
N ARG A 52 1.42 -6.25 0.04
CA ARG A 52 2.05 -5.93 -1.26
C ARG A 52 1.05 -5.71 -2.40
N ASP A 53 -0.07 -6.43 -2.39
CA ASP A 53 -1.08 -6.34 -3.45
C ASP A 53 -1.88 -5.05 -3.31
N LEU A 54 -1.95 -4.48 -2.10
CA LEU A 54 -2.61 -3.21 -1.84
C LEU A 54 -1.80 -2.02 -2.37
N VAL A 55 -0.47 -2.14 -2.40
CA VAL A 55 0.44 -1.12 -2.96
C VAL A 55 0.88 -1.45 -4.39
N GLY A 56 0.47 -2.61 -4.92
CA GLY A 56 0.90 -3.13 -6.22
C GLY A 56 0.55 -2.19 -7.38
N ASP A 57 1.55 -1.94 -8.23
CA ASP A 57 1.53 -1.14 -9.48
C ASP A 57 1.41 0.39 -9.41
N GLN A 58 1.43 1.03 -8.24
CA GLN A 58 1.53 2.50 -8.17
C GLN A 58 3.00 3.02 -8.17
N GLU A 59 3.92 2.25 -8.76
CA GLU A 59 5.32 2.65 -9.04
C GLU A 59 5.76 2.26 -10.48
N ARG A 60 4.84 2.32 -11.44
CA ARG A 60 5.23 2.53 -12.84
C ARG A 60 4.71 3.89 -13.28
N THR A 61 5.67 4.79 -13.55
CA THR A 61 5.55 6.15 -14.10
C THR A 61 4.76 7.12 -13.20
N ASP A 62 5.42 7.91 -12.34
CA ASP A 62 5.74 9.31 -12.68
C ASP A 62 7.11 9.82 -12.20
N TYR A 63 8.01 8.95 -11.70
CA TYR A 63 9.33 9.37 -11.21
C TYR A 63 10.51 9.15 -12.16
N ASP A 64 10.26 8.80 -13.43
CA ASP A 64 11.32 8.58 -14.45
C ASP A 64 11.47 9.73 -15.47
N ASN A 65 10.80 10.87 -15.25
CA ASN A 65 10.88 12.05 -16.13
C ASN A 65 11.52 13.28 -15.47
N THR A 66 12.50 13.07 -14.60
CA THR A 66 13.52 14.09 -14.34
C THR A 66 14.89 13.51 -14.67
N ILE A 67 15.14 13.34 -15.96
CA ILE A 67 16.50 13.49 -16.47
C ILE A 67 16.81 14.98 -16.33
N PRO A 68 17.66 15.44 -15.40
CA PRO A 68 18.34 16.69 -15.67
C PRO A 68 19.26 16.39 -16.86
N LEU A 69 18.94 16.96 -18.01
CA LEU A 69 19.89 17.16 -19.10
C LEU A 69 20.98 18.09 -18.55
N PHE A 70 21.92 17.53 -17.79
CA PHE A 70 23.21 18.17 -17.63
C PHE A 70 23.98 17.83 -18.90
N ASP A 71 23.87 18.75 -19.87
CA ASP A 71 24.87 18.88 -20.92
C ASP A 71 26.23 19.03 -20.24
N GLY A 72 27.07 18.02 -20.41
CA GLY A 72 28.46 18.10 -20.03
C GLY A 72 29.22 18.96 -21.02
N GLU A 73 29.97 19.94 -20.51
CA GLU A 73 31.21 20.41 -21.12
C GLU A 73 32.21 20.72 -19.98
N PHE A 74 33.27 19.93 -19.88
CA PHE A 74 34.56 20.29 -19.29
C PHE A 74 35.67 19.68 -20.15
#